data_AF-A0A8H9IA50-F1
#
_entry.id   AF-A0A8H9IA50-F1
#
_cell.length_a   1.000
_cell.length_b   1.000
_cell.length_c   1.000
_cell.angle_alpha   90.00
_cell.angle_beta   90.00
_cell.angle_gamma   90.00
#
_symmetry.space_group_name_H-M   'P 1'
#
loop_
_entity.id
_entity.type
_entity.pdbx_description
1 polymer ?
#
loop_
_entity_poly.entity_id
_entity_poly.type
_entity_poly.pdbx_seq_one_letter_code
_entity_poly.pdbx_strand_id
1 'polypeptide(L)'
;MNHVSSTPSDIPASPNVANDNGKRIKKLATKLRRKTGQAIADFNMIEEGDKVMVCLSGGKDSYTMLDMLLHMQKSAPIHFSIIAVNLDQKQPGFPEHVLPNYLENLGVDYAIIEEDTYSIVVDKVPEGKTTCSLCSRLRRGILYTNAIKMGVTKIALGHHRDDMLETLFLNMFHTGRLKSMPPKLTSDDGKNVVIRPLAYCSEQDIADYSIHMGFPIIPCNLCGSQENLQRKQVKLMLEQWNRQFPGRIETMFKALQNVVPSHLADPKVFNFKDLNENNLGETNGDTAFDPLDLSPPKDVNISTLPITRID
;
A
#
# COMPACT_ATOMS: atom_id res chain seq x y z
N MET A 1 -55.20 29.71 -10.31
CA MET A 1 -54.48 28.42 -10.27
C MET A 1 -53.07 28.74 -9.82
N ASN A 2 -52.79 28.48 -8.54
CA ASN A 2 -51.57 28.91 -7.86
C ASN A 2 -50.43 27.91 -8.11
N HIS A 3 -49.29 28.42 -8.57
CA HIS A 3 -48.02 27.71 -8.54
C HIS A 3 -47.36 27.92 -7.17
N VAL A 4 -47.03 26.83 -6.47
CA VAL A 4 -46.13 26.82 -5.32
C VAL A 4 -44.83 26.17 -5.77
N SER A 5 -43.76 26.97 -5.82
CA SER A 5 -42.39 26.51 -5.84
C SER A 5 -41.98 26.16 -4.41
N SER A 6 -41.35 25.00 -4.22
CA SER A 6 -40.67 24.65 -2.96
C SER A 6 -39.25 24.24 -3.26
N THR A 7 -38.31 25.01 -2.74
CA THR A 7 -36.92 24.61 -2.52
C THR A 7 -36.80 24.08 -1.08
N PRO A 8 -36.10 22.97 -0.82
CA PRO A 8 -35.58 22.66 0.51
C PRO A 8 -34.10 23.10 0.55
N SER A 9 -33.77 24.19 1.24
CA SER A 9 -33.51 24.32 2.68
C SER A 9 -32.10 23.85 3.08
N ASP A 10 -31.20 24.83 3.22
CA ASP A 10 -29.93 24.71 3.95
C ASP A 10 -30.23 24.49 5.44
N ILE A 11 -30.12 23.23 5.90
CA ILE A 11 -30.14 22.90 7.32
C ILE A 11 -28.69 22.95 7.81
N PRO A 12 -28.32 23.81 8.77
CA PRO A 12 -26.99 23.80 9.34
C PRO A 12 -26.76 22.48 10.08
N ALA A 13 -25.66 21.78 9.74
CA ALA A 13 -25.29 20.53 10.38
C ALA A 13 -25.17 20.71 11.91
N SER A 14 -25.84 19.84 12.66
CA SER A 14 -25.89 19.88 14.12
C SER A 14 -24.46 19.79 14.73
N PRO A 15 -24.11 20.56 15.77
CA PRO A 15 -22.74 20.66 16.30
C PRO A 15 -22.12 19.33 16.77
N ASN A 16 -22.93 18.33 17.08
CA ASN A 16 -22.47 16.97 17.40
C ASN A 16 -21.91 16.19 16.21
N VAL A 17 -22.38 16.47 14.98
CA VAL A 17 -21.94 15.75 13.76
C VAL A 17 -20.55 16.23 13.32
N ALA A 18 -20.28 17.53 13.42
CA ALA A 18 -18.97 18.11 13.11
C ALA A 18 -17.87 17.60 14.06
N ASN A 19 -18.19 17.44 15.35
CA ASN A 19 -17.26 16.92 16.37
C ASN A 19 -16.98 15.41 16.20
N ASP A 20 -17.98 14.61 15.81
CA ASP A 20 -17.79 13.18 15.52
C ASP A 20 -16.92 12.95 14.26
N ASN A 21 -17.12 13.77 13.21
CA ASN A 21 -16.31 13.72 11.99
C ASN A 21 -14.83 14.03 12.27
N GLY A 22 -14.53 15.08 13.05
CA GLY A 22 -13.15 15.40 13.42
C GLY A 22 -12.46 14.27 14.20
N LYS A 23 -13.19 13.60 15.10
CA LYS A 23 -12.67 12.44 15.85
C LYS A 23 -12.41 11.24 14.94
N ARG A 24 -13.29 10.95 13.99
CA ARG A 24 -13.11 9.85 13.00
C ARG A 24 -11.89 10.07 12.12
N ILE A 25 -11.70 11.30 11.61
CA ILE A 25 -10.54 11.65 10.78
C ILE A 25 -9.23 11.48 11.58
N LYS A 26 -9.19 11.97 12.83
CA LYS A 26 -8.00 11.80 13.69
C LYS A 26 -7.69 10.33 13.94
N LYS A 27 -8.71 9.50 14.17
CA LYS A 27 -8.55 8.04 14.32
C LYS A 27 -8.00 7.40 13.04
N LEU A 28 -8.51 7.79 11.87
CA LEU A 28 -8.04 7.29 10.57
C LEU A 28 -6.58 7.68 10.30
N ALA A 29 -6.23 8.95 10.49
CA ALA A 29 -4.86 9.43 10.35
C ALA A 29 -3.90 8.69 11.29
N THR A 30 -4.30 8.49 12.55
CA THR A 30 -3.52 7.74 13.54
C THR A 30 -3.34 6.27 13.11
N LYS A 31 -4.39 5.64 12.57
CA LYS A 31 -4.34 4.27 12.04
C LYS A 31 -3.35 4.15 10.88
N LEU A 32 -3.41 5.05 9.90
CA LEU A 32 -2.50 5.07 8.76
C LEU A 32 -1.05 5.31 9.19
N ARG A 33 -0.80 6.31 10.04
CA ARG A 33 0.55 6.60 10.59
C ARG A 33 1.14 5.40 11.31
N ARG A 34 0.36 4.74 12.18
CA ARG A 34 0.79 3.54 12.90
C ARG A 34 1.14 2.41 11.94
N LYS A 35 0.29 2.14 10.94
CA LYS A 35 0.52 1.07 9.95
C LYS A 35 1.75 1.35 9.08
N THR A 36 1.93 2.59 8.64
CA THR A 36 3.09 3.02 7.85
C THR A 36 4.37 2.91 8.66
N GLY A 37 4.38 3.41 9.91
CA GLY A 37 5.53 3.30 10.81
C GLY A 37 5.88 1.84 11.11
N GLN A 38 4.88 0.99 11.34
CA GLN A 38 5.08 -0.44 11.53
C GLN A 38 5.69 -1.11 10.29
N ALA A 39 5.19 -0.82 9.09
CA ALA A 39 5.76 -1.37 7.85
C ALA A 39 7.22 -0.91 7.65
N ILE A 40 7.51 0.36 7.92
CA ILE A 40 8.87 0.89 7.81
C ILE A 40 9.83 0.18 8.78
N ALA A 41 9.39 -0.07 10.01
CA ALA A 41 10.18 -0.79 11.02
C ALA A 41 10.35 -2.28 10.66
N ASP A 42 9.26 -3.00 10.40
CA ASP A 42 9.26 -4.45 10.15
C ASP A 42 10.13 -4.83 8.93
N PHE A 43 10.23 -3.92 7.94
CA PHE A 43 11.00 -4.15 6.72
C PHE A 43 12.27 -3.28 6.59
N ASN A 44 12.69 -2.61 7.67
CA ASN A 44 13.83 -1.70 7.72
C ASN A 44 13.90 -0.76 6.49
N MET A 45 12.82 -0.03 6.19
CA MET A 45 12.69 0.71 4.94
C MET A 45 13.47 2.02 4.90
N ILE A 46 13.61 2.70 6.04
CA ILE A 46 14.24 4.01 6.17
C ILE A 46 15.18 3.97 7.38
N GLU A 47 16.40 4.44 7.16
CA GLU A 47 17.52 4.39 8.09
C GLU A 47 18.08 5.82 8.31
N GLU A 48 18.93 5.99 9.33
CA GLU A 48 19.56 7.29 9.62
C GLU A 48 20.35 7.80 8.41
N GLY A 49 20.15 9.07 8.06
CA GLY A 49 20.81 9.74 6.95
C GLY A 49 20.23 9.42 5.57
N ASP A 50 19.16 8.62 5.47
CA ASP A 50 18.56 8.31 4.18
C ASP A 50 18.04 9.57 3.45
N LYS A 51 18.14 9.54 2.13
CA LYS A 51 17.47 10.49 1.23
C LYS A 51 16.40 9.74 0.46
N VAL A 52 15.14 10.02 0.77
CA VAL A 52 13.97 9.28 0.28
C VAL A 52 13.31 10.05 -0.87
N MET A 53 13.34 9.45 -2.07
CA MET A 53 12.59 9.91 -3.22
C MET A 53 11.15 9.40 -3.15
N VAL A 54 10.18 10.30 -2.95
CA VAL A 54 8.75 9.95 -2.87
C VAL A 54 8.13 10.13 -4.25
N CYS A 55 7.81 9.04 -4.94
CA CYS A 55 7.26 9.10 -6.30
C CYS A 55 5.76 9.44 -6.27
N LEU A 56 5.41 10.60 -6.84
CA LEU A 56 4.04 11.11 -6.93
C LEU A 56 3.45 10.86 -8.31
N SER A 57 2.35 10.11 -8.36
CA SER A 57 1.56 9.89 -9.57
C SER A 57 0.43 10.92 -9.73
N GLY A 58 0.15 11.71 -8.69
CA GLY A 58 -1.06 12.54 -8.60
C GLY A 58 -2.29 11.77 -8.12
N GLY A 59 -2.14 10.49 -7.75
CA GLY A 59 -3.21 9.67 -7.19
C GLY A 59 -3.24 9.68 -5.65
N LYS A 60 -4.38 9.25 -5.10
CA LYS A 60 -4.69 9.21 -3.66
C LYS A 60 -3.60 8.53 -2.81
N ASP A 61 -3.04 7.45 -3.33
CA ASP A 61 -2.07 6.62 -2.61
C ASP A 61 -0.72 7.33 -2.49
N SER A 62 -0.31 8.02 -3.56
CA SER A 62 0.96 8.75 -3.58
C SER A 62 0.94 10.00 -2.70
N TYR A 63 -0.16 10.74 -2.66
CA TYR A 63 -0.33 11.86 -1.72
C TYR A 63 -0.39 11.38 -0.27
N THR A 64 -1.14 10.32 0.00
CA THR A 64 -1.21 9.74 1.35
C THR A 64 0.16 9.28 1.82
N MET A 65 0.93 8.60 0.96
CA MET A 65 2.30 8.19 1.28
C MET A 65 3.20 9.39 1.63
N LEU A 66 3.16 10.47 0.84
CA LEU A 66 3.93 11.68 1.11
C LEU A 66 3.56 12.26 2.48
N ASP A 67 2.28 12.44 2.75
CA ASP A 67 1.80 13.00 4.02
C ASP A 67 2.22 12.13 5.23
N MET A 68 2.13 10.80 5.11
CA MET A 68 2.60 9.89 6.17
C MET A 68 4.11 10.02 6.42
N LEU A 69 4.92 10.10 5.36
CA LEU A 69 6.37 10.21 5.47
C LEU A 69 6.81 11.58 6.02
N LEU A 70 6.17 12.67 5.61
CA LEU A 70 6.43 14.00 6.17
C LEU A 70 6.07 14.08 7.66
N HIS A 71 4.98 13.42 8.06
CA HIS A 71 4.65 13.32 9.47
C HIS A 71 5.69 12.51 10.25
N MET A 72 6.15 11.39 9.67
CA MET A 72 7.18 10.56 10.29
C MET A 72 8.51 11.30 10.41
N GLN A 73 8.93 12.06 9.40
CA GLN A 73 10.15 12.89 9.43
C GLN A 73 10.17 13.86 10.62
N LYS A 74 9.00 14.35 11.07
CA LYS A 74 8.87 15.27 12.20
C LYS A 74 8.83 14.57 13.57
N SER A 75 8.55 13.28 13.62
CA SER A 75 8.20 12.58 14.87
C SER A 75 9.06 11.34 15.17
N ALA A 76 9.74 10.78 14.18
CA ALA A 76 10.59 9.61 14.34
C ALA A 76 11.95 9.98 14.95
N PRO A 77 12.58 9.05 15.70
CA PRO A 77 13.91 9.26 16.29
C PRO A 77 15.06 9.10 15.28
N ILE A 78 14.78 9.19 13.97
CA ILE A 78 15.74 9.06 12.88
C ILE A 78 15.66 10.27 11.96
N HIS A 79 16.81 10.76 11.49
CA HIS A 79 16.88 11.85 10.53
C HIS A 79 16.99 11.31 9.11
N PHE A 80 16.09 11.74 8.25
CA PHE A 80 16.14 11.45 6.82
C PHE A 80 15.55 12.64 6.05
N SER A 81 15.93 12.80 4.79
CA SER A 81 15.43 13.84 3.90
C SER A 81 14.43 13.27 2.91
N ILE A 82 13.48 14.10 2.46
CA ILE A 82 12.46 13.72 1.48
C ILE A 82 12.62 14.64 0.27
N ILE A 83 12.58 14.06 -0.93
CA ILE A 83 12.34 14.78 -2.17
C ILE A 83 11.12 14.17 -2.88
N ALA A 84 10.11 14.97 -3.14
CA ALA A 84 8.94 14.55 -3.91
C ALA A 84 9.28 14.56 -5.41
N VAL A 85 8.98 13.48 -6.13
CA VAL A 85 9.33 13.38 -7.55
C VAL A 85 8.12 12.96 -8.36
N ASN A 86 7.78 13.75 -9.37
CA ASN A 86 6.81 13.39 -10.39
C ASN A 86 7.53 13.10 -11.71
N LEU A 87 7.02 12.13 -12.47
CA LEU A 87 7.40 11.91 -13.86
C LEU A 87 6.24 12.37 -14.75
N ASP A 88 6.41 13.53 -15.38
CA ASP A 88 5.58 13.97 -16.48
C ASP A 88 5.99 13.22 -17.75
N GLN A 89 5.08 12.38 -18.23
CA GLN A 89 5.29 11.52 -19.39
C GLN A 89 4.82 12.17 -20.70
N LYS A 90 4.44 13.46 -20.66
CA LYS A 90 3.82 14.21 -21.75
C LYS A 90 2.54 13.57 -22.27
N GLN A 91 1.74 13.02 -21.35
CA GLN A 91 0.42 12.49 -21.68
C GLN A 91 -0.52 13.64 -22.08
N PRO A 92 -1.29 13.50 -23.17
CA PRO A 92 -2.26 14.52 -23.56
C PRO A 92 -3.24 14.85 -22.43
N GLY A 93 -3.35 16.12 -22.07
CA GLY A 93 -4.26 16.61 -21.03
C GLY A 93 -3.75 16.44 -19.58
N PHE A 94 -2.50 16.04 -19.38
CA PHE A 94 -1.90 16.02 -18.04
C PHE A 94 -1.81 17.44 -17.46
N PRO A 95 -2.35 17.71 -16.26
CA PRO A 95 -2.36 19.06 -15.70
C PRO A 95 -1.02 19.38 -15.01
N GLU A 96 -0.07 19.90 -15.78
CA GLU A 96 1.32 20.15 -15.35
C GLU A 96 1.45 21.04 -14.10
N HIS A 97 0.46 21.89 -13.80
CA HIS A 97 0.49 22.83 -12.68
C HIS A 97 0.01 22.25 -11.33
N VAL A 98 -0.74 21.14 -11.32
CA VAL A 98 -1.42 20.66 -10.11
C VAL A 98 -0.43 20.19 -9.04
N LEU A 99 0.55 19.36 -9.42
CA LEU A 99 1.55 18.83 -8.51
C LEU A 99 2.55 19.90 -8.04
N PRO A 100 3.15 20.73 -8.92
CA PRO A 100 4.02 21.83 -8.50
C PRO A 100 3.34 22.76 -7.49
N ASN A 101 2.13 23.27 -7.80
CA ASN A 101 1.41 24.17 -6.91
C ASN A 101 1.13 23.52 -5.54
N TYR A 102 0.77 22.23 -5.52
CA TYR A 102 0.54 21.51 -4.27
C TYR A 102 1.83 21.39 -3.44
N LEU A 103 2.96 21.04 -4.08
CA LEU A 103 4.24 20.82 -3.41
C LEU A 103 4.89 22.12 -2.92
N GLU A 104 4.79 23.20 -3.71
CA GLU A 104 5.20 24.55 -3.30
C GLU A 104 4.43 25.01 -2.06
N ASN A 105 3.09 24.86 -2.05
CA ASN A 105 2.26 25.20 -0.90
C ASN A 105 2.57 24.35 0.34
N LEU A 106 3.00 23.10 0.14
CA LEU A 106 3.39 22.20 1.22
C LEU A 106 4.79 22.52 1.77
N GLY A 107 5.63 23.24 1.00
CA GLY A 107 6.99 23.60 1.37
C GLY A 107 7.96 22.40 1.37
N VAL A 108 7.78 21.44 0.45
CA VAL A 108 8.60 20.23 0.34
C VAL A 108 9.46 20.30 -0.91
N ASP A 109 10.73 19.91 -0.80
CA ASP A 109 11.63 19.80 -1.96
C ASP A 109 11.02 18.86 -3.01
N TYR A 110 10.97 19.30 -4.26
CA TYR A 110 10.44 18.49 -5.34
C TYR A 110 11.20 18.62 -6.64
N ALA A 111 11.04 17.63 -7.51
CA ALA A 111 11.48 17.65 -8.89
C ALA A 111 10.39 17.10 -9.82
N ILE A 112 10.15 17.83 -10.91
CA ILE A 112 9.34 17.35 -12.04
C ILE A 112 10.32 16.87 -13.10
N ILE A 113 10.30 15.56 -13.38
CA ILE A 113 11.08 14.95 -14.45
C ILE A 113 10.17 14.92 -15.68
N GLU A 114 10.61 15.50 -16.77
CA GLU A 114 9.86 15.55 -18.03
C GLU A 114 10.52 14.62 -19.06
N GLU A 115 9.77 13.61 -19.52
CA GLU A 115 10.24 12.66 -20.55
C GLU A 115 9.05 12.21 -21.41
N ASP A 116 9.12 12.37 -22.73
CA ASP A 116 8.05 11.90 -23.63
C ASP A 116 8.11 10.38 -23.82
N THR A 117 7.60 9.66 -22.82
CA THR A 117 7.39 8.22 -22.92
C THR A 117 6.05 7.87 -23.55
N TYR A 118 5.11 8.82 -23.61
CA TYR A 118 3.79 8.59 -24.21
C TYR A 118 3.92 8.26 -25.70
N SER A 119 4.64 9.09 -26.46
CA SER A 119 4.84 8.89 -27.90
C SER A 119 5.56 7.56 -28.18
N ILE A 120 6.54 7.20 -27.35
CA ILE A 120 7.27 5.91 -27.46
C ILE A 120 6.32 4.72 -27.27
N VAL A 121 5.43 4.79 -26.27
CA VAL A 121 4.49 3.70 -26.00
C VAL A 121 3.46 3.57 -27.13
N VAL A 122 2.93 4.68 -27.64
CA VAL A 122 1.99 4.69 -28.77
C VAL A 122 2.64 4.16 -30.04
N ASP A 123 3.89 4.52 -30.34
CA ASP A 123 4.63 4.03 -31.51
C ASP A 123 4.95 2.53 -31.43
N LYS A 124 5.34 2.04 -30.24
CA LYS A 124 5.85 0.67 -30.08
C LYS A 124 4.80 -0.38 -29.76
N VAL A 125 3.60 0.02 -29.31
CA VAL A 125 2.54 -0.91 -28.94
C VAL A 125 1.46 -0.90 -30.02
N PRO A 126 1.24 -2.03 -30.73
CA PRO A 126 0.17 -2.11 -31.72
C PRO A 126 -1.19 -1.75 -31.12
N GLU A 127 -2.05 -1.15 -31.94
CA GLU A 127 -3.41 -0.80 -31.52
C GLU A 127 -4.16 -2.01 -30.97
N GLY A 128 -4.89 -1.82 -29.87
CA GLY A 128 -5.61 -2.90 -29.17
C GLY A 128 -4.74 -3.80 -28.27
N LYS A 129 -3.42 -3.59 -28.18
CA LYS A 129 -2.55 -4.27 -27.21
C LYS A 129 -2.36 -3.45 -25.93
N THR A 130 -2.01 -4.14 -24.85
CA THR A 130 -1.82 -3.52 -23.52
C THR A 130 -0.57 -2.66 -23.47
N THR A 131 -0.74 -1.35 -23.29
CA THR A 131 0.34 -0.35 -23.18
C THR A 131 1.04 -0.34 -21.81
N CYS A 132 0.35 -0.80 -20.77
CA CYS A 132 0.82 -0.71 -19.37
C CYS A 132 2.16 -1.41 -19.11
N SER A 133 2.46 -2.50 -19.81
CA SER A 133 3.71 -3.24 -19.62
C SER A 133 4.93 -2.40 -20.01
N LEU A 134 4.92 -1.80 -21.20
CA LEU A 134 6.00 -0.96 -21.68
C LEU A 134 6.07 0.36 -20.89
N CYS A 135 4.92 1.01 -20.67
CA CYS A 135 4.85 2.25 -19.90
C CYS A 135 5.43 2.07 -18.48
N SER A 136 5.07 1.00 -17.76
CA SER A 136 5.60 0.73 -16.42
C SER A 136 7.11 0.50 -16.41
N ARG A 137 7.65 -0.18 -17.44
CA ARG A 137 9.09 -0.40 -17.59
C ARG A 137 9.85 0.90 -17.84
N LEU A 138 9.38 1.74 -18.75
CA LEU A 138 10.00 3.03 -19.06
C LEU A 138 9.98 3.95 -17.84
N ARG A 139 8.82 4.10 -17.19
CA ARG A 139 8.66 4.91 -15.97
C ARG A 139 9.65 4.48 -14.89
N ARG A 140 9.78 3.18 -14.65
CA ARG A 140 10.71 2.65 -13.65
C ARG A 140 12.17 2.97 -14.01
N GLY A 141 12.57 2.76 -15.27
CA GLY A 141 13.93 3.04 -15.73
C GLY A 141 14.32 4.50 -15.56
N ILE A 142 13.41 5.42 -15.89
CA ILE A 142 13.62 6.87 -15.74
C ILE A 142 13.72 7.25 -14.26
N LEU A 143 12.80 6.77 -13.42
CA LEU A 143 12.82 7.06 -11.99
C LEU A 143 14.10 6.54 -11.33
N TYR A 144 14.55 5.33 -11.65
CA TYR A 144 15.78 4.75 -11.09
C TYR A 144 17.03 5.51 -11.55
N THR A 145 17.05 5.94 -12.82
CA THR A 145 18.17 6.74 -13.35
C THR A 145 18.26 8.08 -12.63
N ASN A 146 17.13 8.75 -12.41
CA ASN A 146 17.09 10.02 -11.71
C ASN A 146 17.35 9.89 -10.21
N ALA A 147 16.91 8.81 -9.58
CA ALA A 147 17.25 8.49 -8.19
C ALA A 147 18.77 8.48 -7.97
N ILE A 148 19.51 7.79 -8.85
CA ILE A 148 20.98 7.74 -8.80
C ILE A 148 21.57 9.14 -8.99
N LYS A 149 21.12 9.90 -10.01
CA LYS A 149 21.61 11.27 -10.28
C LYS A 149 21.38 12.22 -9.10
N MET A 150 20.26 12.06 -8.40
CA MET A 150 19.87 12.89 -7.25
C MET A 150 20.51 12.44 -5.93
N GLY A 151 21.28 11.34 -5.94
CA GLY A 151 21.93 10.77 -4.75
C GLY A 151 20.91 10.28 -3.71
N VAL A 152 19.74 9.81 -4.14
CA VAL A 152 18.73 9.28 -3.21
C VAL A 152 19.07 7.83 -2.86
N THR A 153 18.83 7.44 -1.61
CA THR A 153 19.15 6.10 -1.12
C THR A 153 17.94 5.17 -1.15
N LYS A 154 16.73 5.73 -1.05
CA LYS A 154 15.46 4.99 -1.06
C LYS A 154 14.46 5.60 -2.04
N ILE A 155 13.73 4.76 -2.76
CA ILE A 155 12.64 5.14 -3.68
C ILE A 155 11.32 4.65 -3.09
N ALA A 156 10.46 5.55 -2.63
CA ALA A 156 9.15 5.23 -2.07
C ALA A 156 8.05 5.25 -3.14
N LEU A 157 7.30 4.15 -3.22
CA LEU A 157 6.14 3.99 -4.12
C LEU A 157 4.87 3.77 -3.31
N GLY A 158 3.77 4.41 -3.74
CA GLY A 158 2.48 4.42 -3.03
C GLY A 158 1.69 3.11 -3.06
N HIS A 159 2.33 1.96 -3.30
CA HIS A 159 1.65 0.68 -3.31
C HIS A 159 1.21 0.28 -1.90
N HIS A 160 -0.03 -0.16 -1.78
CA HIS A 160 -0.64 -0.54 -0.50
C HIS A 160 -0.91 -2.05 -0.40
N ARG A 161 -1.49 -2.47 0.72
CA ARG A 161 -1.75 -3.88 1.04
C ARG A 161 -2.56 -4.59 -0.05
N ASP A 162 -3.62 -3.94 -0.52
CA ASP A 162 -4.51 -4.52 -1.53
C ASP A 162 -3.77 -4.70 -2.88
N ASP A 163 -2.92 -3.76 -3.31
CA ASP A 163 -2.07 -3.92 -4.51
C ASP A 163 -1.15 -5.16 -4.43
N MET A 164 -0.63 -5.43 -3.24
CA MET A 164 0.22 -6.59 -2.97
C MET A 164 -0.58 -7.90 -3.13
N LEU A 165 -1.80 -7.94 -2.62
CA LEU A 165 -2.70 -9.08 -2.80
C LEU A 165 -3.15 -9.24 -4.25
N GLU A 166 -3.53 -8.16 -4.92
CA GLU A 166 -3.84 -8.20 -6.35
C GLU A 166 -2.68 -8.80 -7.15
N THR A 167 -1.45 -8.39 -6.82
CA THR A 167 -0.25 -8.92 -7.49
C THR A 167 -0.02 -10.38 -7.18
N LEU A 168 -0.29 -10.84 -5.95
CA LEU A 168 -0.25 -12.26 -5.61
C LEU A 168 -1.18 -13.06 -6.53
N PHE A 169 -2.44 -12.67 -6.62
CA PHE A 169 -3.43 -13.37 -7.43
C PHE A 169 -3.12 -13.32 -8.92
N LEU A 170 -2.66 -12.18 -9.44
CA LEU A 170 -2.23 -12.09 -10.83
C LEU A 170 -1.09 -13.07 -11.13
N ASN A 171 -0.11 -13.20 -10.24
CA ASN A 171 0.98 -14.16 -10.42
C ASN A 171 0.48 -15.60 -10.30
N MET A 172 -0.42 -15.90 -9.36
CA MET A 172 -1.00 -17.24 -9.21
C MET A 172 -1.82 -17.65 -10.44
N PHE A 173 -2.71 -16.77 -10.93
CA PHE A 173 -3.63 -17.08 -12.02
C PHE A 173 -2.97 -17.10 -13.40
N HIS A 174 -1.93 -16.29 -13.63
CA HIS A 174 -1.38 -16.12 -14.98
C HIS A 174 0.06 -16.59 -15.15
N THR A 175 0.83 -16.73 -14.06
CA THR A 175 2.25 -17.11 -14.14
C THR A 175 2.60 -18.36 -13.36
N GLY A 176 1.65 -18.91 -12.57
CA GLY A 176 1.88 -20.08 -11.72
C GLY A 176 2.93 -19.84 -10.64
N ARG A 177 3.02 -18.61 -10.10
CA ARG A 177 4.00 -18.24 -9.07
C ARG A 177 3.32 -17.75 -7.81
N LEU A 178 3.74 -18.26 -6.65
CA LEU A 178 3.37 -17.71 -5.35
C LEU A 178 4.26 -16.49 -5.05
N LYS A 179 3.91 -15.33 -5.64
CA LYS A 179 4.72 -14.12 -5.56
C LYS A 179 3.86 -12.86 -5.48
N SER A 180 4.07 -12.06 -4.45
CA SER A 180 3.51 -10.71 -4.30
C SER A 180 4.56 -9.63 -4.67
N MET A 181 4.21 -8.36 -4.47
CA MET A 181 5.19 -7.28 -4.46
C MET A 181 5.90 -7.24 -3.09
N PRO A 182 7.24 -7.23 -3.04
CA PRO A 182 7.94 -7.14 -1.77
C PRO A 182 7.81 -5.72 -1.16
N PRO A 183 7.69 -5.59 0.16
CA PRO A 183 7.65 -4.28 0.83
C PRO A 183 8.94 -3.45 0.63
N LYS A 184 10.10 -4.12 0.60
CA LYS A 184 11.42 -3.55 0.30
C LYS A 184 12.08 -4.42 -0.78
N LEU A 185 12.68 -3.79 -1.80
CA LEU A 185 13.34 -4.46 -2.91
C LEU A 185 14.61 -3.73 -3.28
N THR A 186 15.73 -4.44 -3.33
CA THR A 186 16.94 -3.95 -4.00
C THR A 186 16.86 -4.29 -5.49
N SER A 187 17.18 -3.35 -6.37
CA SER A 187 17.27 -3.60 -7.80
C SER A 187 18.35 -4.63 -8.12
N ASP A 188 18.19 -5.35 -9.23
CA ASP A 188 19.10 -6.44 -9.60
C ASP A 188 20.56 -5.97 -9.78
N ASP A 189 20.77 -4.70 -10.14
CA ASP A 189 22.09 -4.07 -10.26
C ASP A 189 22.64 -3.51 -8.94
N GLY A 190 21.89 -3.66 -7.83
CA GLY A 190 22.29 -3.21 -6.49
C GLY A 190 22.23 -1.69 -6.27
N LYS A 191 21.84 -0.89 -7.27
CA LYS A 191 21.97 0.57 -7.22
C LYS A 191 20.79 1.30 -6.57
N ASN A 192 19.62 0.69 -6.56
CA ASN A 192 18.39 1.32 -6.08
C ASN A 192 17.71 0.43 -5.04
N VAL A 193 17.22 1.04 -3.97
CA VAL A 193 16.34 0.37 -3.00
C VAL A 193 14.96 0.97 -3.09
N VAL A 194 13.96 0.15 -3.44
CA VAL A 194 12.56 0.53 -3.50
C VAL A 194 11.83 0.10 -2.23
N ILE A 195 11.03 1.00 -1.69
CA ILE A 195 10.22 0.78 -0.48
C ILE A 195 8.74 1.06 -0.77
N ARG A 196 7.86 0.38 -0.04
CA ARG A 196 6.40 0.53 -0.11
C ARG A 196 5.85 0.83 1.29
N PRO A 197 5.96 2.08 1.78
CA PRO A 197 5.60 2.43 3.15
C PRO A 197 4.14 2.11 3.52
N LEU A 198 3.25 2.07 2.53
CA LEU A 198 1.83 1.78 2.72
C LEU A 198 1.49 0.27 2.72
N ALA A 199 2.47 -0.62 2.82
CA ALA A 199 2.28 -2.08 2.71
C ALA A 199 1.20 -2.66 3.65
N TYR A 200 0.94 -2.03 4.81
CA TYR A 200 -0.11 -2.46 5.76
C TYR A 200 -1.41 -1.65 5.69
N CYS A 201 -1.42 -0.56 4.93
CA CYS A 201 -2.56 0.32 4.73
C CYS A 201 -3.54 -0.30 3.74
N SER A 202 -4.84 -0.19 4.02
CA SER A 202 -5.87 -0.65 3.08
C SER A 202 -6.19 0.43 2.06
N GLU A 203 -6.62 0.05 0.87
CA GLU A 203 -7.10 1.02 -0.12
C GLU A 203 -8.25 1.89 0.41
N GLN A 204 -9.20 1.30 1.14
CA GLN A 204 -10.35 2.01 1.70
C GLN A 204 -9.92 3.13 2.67
N ASP A 205 -9.10 2.80 3.67
CA ASP A 205 -8.52 3.79 4.60
C ASP A 205 -7.82 4.94 3.87
N ILE A 206 -7.08 4.64 2.78
CA ILE A 206 -6.37 5.64 1.97
C ILE A 206 -7.35 6.52 1.19
N ALA A 207 -8.38 5.93 0.58
CA ALA A 207 -9.39 6.66 -0.16
C ALA A 207 -10.16 7.63 0.75
N ASP A 208 -10.62 7.16 1.91
CA ASP A 208 -11.31 7.97 2.91
C ASP A 208 -10.42 9.10 3.41
N TYR A 209 -9.14 8.81 3.68
CA TYR A 209 -8.18 9.83 4.12
C TYR A 209 -7.94 10.88 3.04
N SER A 210 -7.79 10.47 1.78
CA SER A 210 -7.58 11.36 0.65
C SER A 210 -8.74 12.33 0.45
N ILE A 211 -9.98 11.87 0.63
CA ILE A 211 -11.17 12.73 0.56
C ILE A 211 -11.13 13.76 1.68
N HIS A 212 -10.82 13.33 2.91
CA HIS A 212 -10.77 14.22 4.07
C HIS A 212 -9.65 15.26 4.00
N MET A 213 -8.50 14.89 3.45
CA MET A 213 -7.37 15.83 3.25
C MET A 213 -7.57 16.75 2.05
N GLY A 214 -8.58 16.49 1.19
CA GLY A 214 -8.83 17.30 0.01
C GLY A 214 -7.68 17.28 -0.99
N PHE A 215 -7.00 16.14 -1.15
CA PHE A 215 -5.87 16.04 -2.06
C PHE A 215 -6.29 16.36 -3.51
N PRO A 216 -5.47 17.13 -4.27
CA PRO A 216 -5.79 17.49 -5.64
C PRO A 216 -5.48 16.30 -6.56
N ILE A 217 -6.42 15.35 -6.63
CA ILE A 217 -6.28 14.12 -7.41
C ILE A 217 -6.27 14.43 -8.90
N ILE A 218 -5.22 13.97 -9.58
CA ILE A 218 -5.13 13.97 -11.04
C ILE A 218 -5.85 12.71 -11.54
N PRO A 219 -6.87 12.84 -12.42
CA PRO A 219 -7.65 11.70 -12.85
C PRO A 219 -6.82 10.71 -13.70
N CYS A 220 -7.03 9.41 -13.46
CA CYS A 220 -6.27 8.31 -14.07
C CYS A 220 -6.70 7.98 -15.53
N ASN A 221 -7.60 8.77 -16.12
CA ASN A 221 -8.13 8.55 -17.47
C ASN A 221 -7.17 8.99 -18.59
N LEU A 222 -6.08 9.69 -18.26
CA LEU A 222 -5.13 10.26 -19.21
C LEU A 222 -4.34 9.22 -20.01
N CYS A 223 -4.18 8.00 -19.48
CA CYS A 223 -3.37 6.98 -20.12
C CYS A 223 -4.10 6.19 -21.22
N GLY A 224 -5.43 6.38 -21.42
CA GLY A 224 -6.25 5.66 -22.40
C GLY A 224 -6.28 4.13 -22.26
N SER A 225 -5.40 3.57 -21.41
CA SER A 225 -5.35 2.15 -21.11
C SER A 225 -6.55 1.83 -20.25
N GLN A 226 -7.42 0.97 -20.76
CA GLN A 226 -8.26 0.16 -19.91
C GLN A 226 -7.36 -0.33 -18.77
N GLU A 227 -7.70 0.00 -17.51
CA GLU A 227 -7.10 -0.70 -16.36
C GLU A 227 -7.04 -2.17 -16.74
N ASN A 228 -5.83 -2.77 -16.69
CA ASN A 228 -5.62 -4.13 -17.18
C ASN A 228 -6.81 -4.98 -16.69
N LEU A 229 -7.62 -5.49 -17.63
CA LEU A 229 -8.92 -6.10 -17.32
C LEU A 229 -8.77 -7.16 -16.23
N GLN A 230 -7.62 -7.85 -16.21
CA GLN A 230 -7.24 -8.83 -15.20
C GLN A 230 -7.11 -8.23 -13.79
N ARG A 231 -6.40 -7.09 -13.64
CA ARG A 231 -6.24 -6.43 -12.32
C ARG A 231 -7.59 -5.97 -11.79
N LYS A 232 -8.43 -5.38 -12.65
CA LYS A 232 -9.78 -4.96 -12.29
C LYS A 232 -10.65 -6.15 -11.86
N GLN A 233 -10.57 -7.28 -12.55
CA GLN A 233 -11.27 -8.52 -12.18
C GLN A 233 -10.82 -9.05 -10.80
N VAL A 234 -9.50 -9.10 -10.56
CA VAL A 234 -8.95 -9.53 -9.26
C VAL A 234 -9.39 -8.58 -8.14
N LYS A 235 -9.35 -7.27 -8.38
CA LYS A 235 -9.83 -6.27 -7.42
C LYS A 235 -11.30 -6.49 -7.05
N LEU A 236 -12.17 -6.65 -8.05
CA LEU A 236 -13.60 -6.94 -7.83
C LEU A 236 -13.81 -8.23 -7.03
N MET A 237 -13.03 -9.28 -7.33
CA MET A 237 -13.06 -10.54 -6.56
C MET A 237 -12.69 -10.32 -5.08
N LEU A 238 -11.61 -9.59 -4.81
CA LEU A 238 -11.16 -9.27 -3.46
C LEU A 238 -12.18 -8.43 -2.70
N GLU A 239 -12.73 -7.39 -3.34
CA GLU A 239 -13.79 -6.57 -2.76
C GLU A 239 -15.04 -7.39 -2.43
N GLN A 240 -15.46 -8.29 -3.33
CA GLN A 240 -16.61 -9.15 -3.10
C GLN A 240 -16.39 -10.07 -1.90
N TRP A 241 -15.22 -10.69 -1.79
CA TRP A 241 -14.87 -11.51 -0.62
C TRP A 241 -14.83 -10.70 0.67
N ASN A 242 -14.29 -9.48 0.64
CA ASN A 242 -14.25 -8.64 1.83
C ASN A 242 -15.65 -8.19 2.28
N ARG A 243 -16.57 -7.95 1.33
CA ARG A 243 -17.97 -7.65 1.65
C ARG A 243 -18.70 -8.84 2.29
N GLN A 244 -18.45 -10.04 1.78
CA GLN A 244 -19.05 -11.27 2.32
C GLN A 244 -18.43 -11.69 3.66
N PHE A 245 -17.12 -11.46 3.82
CA PHE A 245 -16.35 -11.85 5.01
C PHE A 245 -15.44 -10.69 5.44
N PRO A 246 -15.95 -9.73 6.23
CA PRO A 246 -15.13 -8.62 6.73
C PRO A 246 -13.88 -9.11 7.46
N GLY A 247 -12.71 -8.56 7.13
CA GLY A 247 -11.42 -8.98 7.69
C GLY A 247 -10.68 -10.05 6.87
N ARG A 248 -11.27 -10.51 5.75
CA ARG A 248 -10.65 -11.53 4.89
C ARG A 248 -9.37 -11.02 4.25
N ILE A 249 -9.35 -9.78 3.77
CA ILE A 249 -8.18 -9.15 3.13
C ILE A 249 -7.00 -9.07 4.11
N GLU A 250 -7.26 -8.67 5.37
CA GLU A 250 -6.28 -8.69 6.45
C GLU A 250 -5.70 -10.09 6.66
N THR A 251 -6.57 -11.10 6.70
CA THR A 251 -6.18 -12.49 6.91
C THR A 251 -5.34 -13.03 5.77
N MET A 252 -5.73 -12.74 4.52
CA MET A 252 -4.98 -13.12 3.33
C MET A 252 -3.60 -12.45 3.29
N PHE A 253 -3.52 -11.18 3.67
CA PHE A 253 -2.23 -10.49 3.76
C PHE A 253 -1.35 -11.07 4.86
N LYS A 254 -1.90 -11.42 6.03
CA LYS A 254 -1.15 -12.13 7.08
C LYS A 254 -0.57 -13.45 6.58
N ALA A 255 -1.25 -14.17 5.68
CA ALA A 255 -0.72 -15.41 5.10
C ALA A 255 0.56 -15.17 4.29
N LEU A 256 0.75 -13.99 3.69
CA LEU A 256 2.02 -13.63 3.01
C LEU A 256 3.20 -13.51 3.97
N GLN A 257 2.94 -13.31 5.27
CA GLN A 257 3.96 -13.16 6.31
C GLN A 257 4.16 -14.44 7.13
N ASN A 258 3.25 -15.41 7.00
CA ASN A 258 3.24 -16.66 7.77
C ASN A 258 3.30 -17.84 6.79
N VAL A 259 4.47 -18.03 6.18
CA VAL A 259 4.71 -19.07 5.19
C VAL A 259 5.14 -20.36 5.90
N VAL A 260 4.55 -21.49 5.49
CA VAL A 260 4.93 -22.83 5.97
C VAL A 260 5.56 -23.60 4.81
N PRO A 261 6.90 -23.60 4.65
CA PRO A 261 7.58 -24.20 3.50
C PRO A 261 7.22 -25.66 3.22
N SER A 262 7.06 -26.46 4.28
CA SER A 262 6.66 -27.87 4.19
C SER A 262 5.30 -28.09 3.52
N HIS A 263 4.45 -27.06 3.44
CA HIS A 263 3.11 -27.13 2.88
C HIS A 263 2.99 -26.47 1.50
N LEU A 264 4.10 -25.99 0.92
CA LEU A 264 4.11 -25.31 -0.38
C LEU A 264 4.53 -26.19 -1.57
N ALA A 265 4.70 -27.50 -1.37
CA ALA A 265 5.06 -28.46 -2.41
C ALA A 265 6.30 -28.07 -3.26
N ASP A 266 7.24 -27.32 -2.68
CA ASP A 266 8.50 -26.92 -3.34
C ASP A 266 9.70 -27.66 -2.73
N PRO A 267 10.24 -28.71 -3.40
CA PRO A 267 11.36 -29.49 -2.87
C PRO A 267 12.69 -28.73 -2.81
N LYS A 268 12.77 -27.51 -3.37
CA LYS A 268 13.95 -26.65 -3.26
C LYS A 268 13.91 -25.79 -1.99
N VAL A 269 12.72 -25.49 -1.48
CA VAL A 269 12.52 -24.69 -0.27
C VAL A 269 12.36 -25.58 0.96
N PHE A 270 11.84 -26.80 0.79
CA PHE A 270 11.70 -27.78 1.87
C PHE A 270 12.19 -29.17 1.45
N ASN A 271 12.97 -29.84 2.30
CA ASN A 271 13.54 -31.14 1.98
C ASN A 271 12.57 -32.29 2.29
N PHE A 272 11.69 -32.59 1.34
CA PHE A 272 10.73 -33.69 1.47
C PHE A 272 11.37 -35.09 1.46
N LYS A 273 12.58 -35.25 0.90
CA LYS A 273 13.21 -36.57 0.73
C LYS A 273 13.68 -37.20 2.04
N ASP A 274 14.03 -36.36 2.99
CA ASP A 274 14.61 -36.79 4.27
C ASP A 274 13.54 -36.96 5.36
N LEU A 275 12.26 -36.70 5.04
CA LEU A 275 11.15 -36.93 5.96
C LEU A 275 11.01 -38.43 6.29
N ASN A 276 10.99 -38.75 7.58
CA ASN A 276 10.74 -40.09 8.08
C ASN A 276 10.23 -40.05 9.53
N GLU A 277 9.90 -41.20 10.11
CA GLU A 277 9.38 -41.32 11.48
C GLU A 277 10.29 -40.68 12.56
N ASN A 278 11.60 -40.59 12.29
CA ASN A 278 12.59 -40.00 13.21
C ASN A 278 12.99 -38.57 12.81
N ASN A 279 12.48 -38.03 11.70
CA ASN A 279 12.76 -36.68 11.23
C ASN A 279 11.52 -36.09 10.54
N LEU A 280 10.68 -35.45 11.35
CA LEU A 280 9.41 -34.86 10.91
C LEU A 280 9.58 -33.47 10.25
N GLY A 281 10.80 -32.92 10.22
CA GLY A 281 11.07 -31.55 9.81
C GLY A 281 10.56 -30.50 10.80
N GLU A 282 10.65 -29.20 10.47
CA GLU A 282 10.04 -28.15 11.28
C GLU A 282 8.50 -28.20 11.16
N THR A 283 7.84 -28.73 12.19
CA THR A 283 6.40 -29.02 12.24
C THR A 283 5.59 -27.80 12.69
N ASN A 284 5.65 -26.69 11.96
CA ASN A 284 4.73 -25.56 12.19
C ASN A 284 3.36 -25.73 11.49
N GLY A 285 3.06 -26.91 10.96
CA GLY A 285 1.97 -27.08 9.98
C GLY A 285 0.92 -28.15 10.27
N ASP A 286 1.23 -29.19 11.06
CA ASP A 286 0.26 -30.26 11.33
C ASP A 286 0.08 -30.50 12.83
N THR A 287 -0.71 -29.63 13.46
CA THR A 287 -1.10 -29.78 14.87
C THR A 287 -2.32 -30.70 15.03
N ALA A 288 -2.79 -31.37 13.97
CA ALA A 288 -4.00 -32.19 14.02
C ALA A 288 -3.83 -33.42 14.93
N PHE A 289 -2.58 -33.83 15.18
CA PHE A 289 -2.22 -34.97 16.02
C PHE A 289 -1.35 -34.57 17.23
N ASP A 290 -1.05 -33.28 17.40
CA ASP A 290 -0.32 -32.81 18.56
C ASP A 290 -1.23 -32.88 19.80
N PRO A 291 -0.73 -33.40 20.94
CA PRO A 291 -1.50 -33.34 22.18
C PRO A 291 -1.77 -31.88 22.52
N LEU A 292 -3.05 -31.52 22.70
CA LEU A 292 -3.42 -30.19 23.20
C LEU A 292 -2.67 -29.92 24.50
N ASP A 293 -1.87 -28.85 24.54
CA ASP A 293 -1.33 -28.34 25.79
C ASP A 293 -2.48 -27.71 26.58
N LEU A 294 -3.10 -28.52 27.43
CA LEU A 294 -4.16 -28.13 28.37
C LEU A 294 -3.58 -27.57 29.68
N SER A 295 -2.29 -27.27 29.72
CA SER A 295 -1.68 -26.66 30.91
C SER A 295 -2.40 -25.35 31.25
N PRO A 296 -2.80 -25.14 32.51
CA PRO A 296 -3.41 -23.88 32.91
C PRO A 296 -2.44 -22.73 32.60
N PRO A 297 -2.94 -21.56 32.17
CA PRO A 297 -2.08 -20.41 31.91
C PRO A 297 -1.23 -20.13 33.15
N LYS A 298 0.09 -20.15 32.96
CA LYS A 298 1.03 -19.76 34.01
C LYS A 298 0.74 -18.29 34.35
N ASP A 299 0.45 -18.06 35.62
CA ASP A 299 0.21 -16.75 36.25
C ASP A 299 -1.15 -16.08 35.99
N VAL A 300 -2.26 -16.78 36.28
CA VAL A 300 -3.47 -16.09 36.75
C VAL A 300 -3.42 -16.02 38.28
N ASN A 301 -3.01 -14.87 38.82
CA ASN A 301 -3.13 -14.61 40.25
C ASN A 301 -4.62 -14.44 40.60
N ILE A 302 -5.24 -15.52 41.08
CA ILE A 302 -6.66 -15.61 41.41
C ILE A 302 -7.01 -14.78 42.68
N SER A 303 -6.01 -14.20 43.36
CA SER A 303 -6.23 -13.42 44.59
C SER A 303 -6.77 -12.01 44.36
N THR A 304 -6.96 -11.56 43.12
CA THR A 304 -7.45 -10.21 42.78
C THR A 304 -8.82 -10.18 42.11
N LEU A 305 -9.55 -11.30 42.05
CA LEU A 305 -10.92 -11.30 41.53
C LEU A 305 -11.88 -10.80 42.64
N PRO A 306 -12.56 -9.65 42.47
CA PRO A 306 -13.55 -9.21 43.44
C PRO A 306 -14.75 -10.16 43.38
N ILE A 307 -14.97 -10.91 44.46
CA ILE A 307 -16.19 -11.69 44.65
C ILE A 307 -17.28 -10.70 45.06
N THR A 308 -18.07 -10.24 44.10
CA THR A 308 -19.35 -9.58 44.40
C THR A 308 -20.31 -10.67 44.85
N ARG A 309 -20.56 -10.78 46.16
CA ARG A 309 -21.73 -11.53 46.65
C ARG A 309 -22.98 -10.77 46.23
N ILE A 310 -23.84 -11.46 45.50
CA ILE A 310 -25.20 -11.03 45.24
C ILE A 310 -26.00 -11.57 46.42
N ASP A 311 -26.42 -10.67 47.30
CA ASP A 311 -27.53 -10.89 48.23
C ASP A 311 -28.80 -10.27 47.62
#